data_AF-A0A845YBN6-F1
#
_entry.id   AF-A0A845YBN6-F1
#
_cell.length_a   1.000
_cell.length_b   1.000
_cell.length_c   1.000
_cell.angle_alpha   90.00
_cell.angle_beta   90.00
_cell.angle_gamma   90.00
#
_symmetry.space_group_name_H-M   'P 1'
#
loop_
_entity.id
_entity.type
_entity.pdbx_description
1 polymer ?
#
loop_
_entity_poly.entity_id
_entity_poly.type
_entity_poly.pdbx_seq_one_letter_code
_entity_poly.pdbx_strand_id
1 'polypeptide(L)'
;MYNNDNSVDLLAPIDTYKANYAHQLQQTIDAYSIPMIVVGEAIQNAIDAVCEANNTEGIINICIDFDSQEITIQDNGNGFPKNISLLYLGGGTKDNKKLKGKVGVGIKVTLFCSEYFRVRSNLGNDTWRIEIKDAYKFKSLPQLKIPKYLPPDPNPIDKLGTQLSYRFPQEKKILKEFIHEIIDTTLPKGIDKEFGKSIKELNTGLPSPIATLLTVFLQRYSYVGDTLELMKRQDRYPKNGIKIKFNLKCSNPSIYFEDQIAKLFGDKKEQSFEIIPKYFCVEDSLKWVPKGKRKPLVFNDKLGRGGSNLERADGFNILTFNSHQDYESLITNKKGNLPNKIEYYRKHLFSKINAIYLAIGRIPDFEIYLPGGSRRLISCNGIVTSHNIDLTRGQNQAYVRCFDLIVDVDAQLNYGKTQLTSTRLVGWLRDYVNDAYVSVIQNATSQWVGKPANDIDDEDQARFLDKDNLELPDYTTRKIPRDENDVIGLFFEMTGRGLFPDYKVFGLSQRNRYDCGAVIKREKDTDSVFTPTDHRDLRTLEFKVQASELIRDFDRGTKDSRDIDLVIAWDEGNYSSKNYAIYDIDQSKAYTASPKRVFPSASKFIYDARHGFEVQVLLLKEIVFKEKAKYAELSE
;
A
#
# COMPACT_ATOMS: atom_id res chain seq x y z
N MET A 1 -2.71 -33.61 42.53
CA MET A 1 -1.95 -34.07 41.34
C MET A 1 -1.79 -32.88 40.40
N TYR A 2 -0.66 -32.18 40.46
CA TYR A 2 -0.36 -31.11 39.50
C TYR A 2 0.03 -31.78 38.18
N ASN A 3 -0.76 -31.57 37.13
CA ASN A 3 -0.46 -32.07 35.79
C ASN A 3 0.90 -31.51 35.35
N ASN A 4 1.86 -32.41 35.16
CA ASN A 4 3.22 -32.18 34.67
C ASN A 4 3.24 -31.88 33.16
N ASP A 5 2.28 -31.08 32.67
CA ASP A 5 2.23 -30.73 31.25
C ASP A 5 3.30 -29.66 30.98
N ASN A 6 4.49 -30.12 30.58
CA ASN A 6 5.66 -29.28 30.22
C ASN A 6 5.49 -28.55 28.87
N SER A 7 4.25 -28.32 28.45
CA SER A 7 3.90 -27.66 27.20
C SER A 7 3.09 -26.40 27.42
N VAL A 8 3.08 -25.50 26.44
CA VAL A 8 2.17 -24.35 26.39
C VAL A 8 1.46 -24.35 25.04
N ASP A 9 0.18 -23.98 25.03
CA ASP A 9 -0.63 -23.87 23.81
C ASP A 9 -0.52 -22.46 23.22
N LEU A 10 0.02 -22.36 22.01
CA LEU A 10 0.11 -21.09 21.28
C LEU A 10 -1.26 -20.51 20.88
N LEU A 11 -2.32 -21.31 20.90
CA LEU A 11 -3.71 -20.87 20.61
C LEU A 11 -4.48 -20.44 21.86
N ALA A 12 -3.92 -20.64 23.06
CA ALA A 12 -4.56 -20.28 24.32
C ALA A 12 -3.54 -19.62 25.27
N PRO A 13 -3.03 -18.42 24.93
CA PRO A 13 -2.26 -17.63 25.88
C PRO A 13 -3.14 -17.32 27.10
N ILE A 14 -2.50 -17.31 28.27
CA ILE A 14 -3.15 -17.14 29.59
C ILE A 14 -4.10 -15.92 29.56
N ASP A 15 -5.30 -16.08 30.11
CA ASP A 15 -6.38 -15.06 30.25
C ASP A 15 -7.12 -14.60 28.98
N THR A 16 -7.01 -15.29 27.84
CA THR A 16 -7.76 -14.93 26.61
C THR A 16 -8.76 -16.00 26.17
N TYR A 17 -9.98 -15.61 25.79
CA TYR A 17 -10.93 -16.51 25.13
C TYR A 17 -10.37 -16.99 23.78
N LYS A 18 -10.13 -18.30 23.65
CA LYS A 18 -9.51 -18.94 22.48
C LYS A 18 -10.13 -18.55 21.13
N ALA A 19 -11.47 -18.47 21.06
CA ALA A 19 -12.18 -18.08 19.84
C ALA A 19 -11.84 -16.64 19.41
N ASN A 20 -11.76 -15.71 20.37
CA ASN A 20 -11.38 -14.33 20.09
C ASN A 20 -9.93 -14.24 19.62
N TYR A 21 -9.02 -15.04 20.19
CA TYR A 21 -7.61 -15.07 19.80
C TYR A 21 -7.42 -15.57 18.37
N ALA A 22 -8.06 -16.67 17.98
CA ALA A 22 -7.99 -17.17 16.59
C ALA A 22 -8.58 -16.17 15.59
N HIS A 23 -9.67 -15.47 15.96
CA HIS A 23 -10.24 -14.42 15.13
C HIS A 23 -9.27 -13.24 14.96
N GLN A 24 -8.67 -12.74 16.05
CA GLN A 24 -7.66 -11.68 16.01
C GLN A 24 -6.43 -12.07 15.19
N LEU A 25 -5.99 -13.32 15.31
CA LEU A 25 -4.89 -13.85 14.52
C LEU A 25 -5.22 -13.83 13.02
N GLN A 26 -6.41 -14.29 12.63
CA GLN A 26 -6.85 -14.23 11.24
C GLN A 26 -6.91 -12.78 10.73
N GLN A 27 -7.54 -11.87 11.48
CA GLN A 27 -7.58 -10.44 11.12
C GLN A 27 -6.17 -9.85 10.95
N THR A 28 -5.23 -10.28 11.79
CA THR A 28 -3.83 -9.85 11.70
C THR A 28 -3.19 -10.40 10.43
N ILE A 29 -3.35 -11.70 10.12
CA ILE A 29 -2.83 -12.31 8.90
C ILE A 29 -3.40 -11.59 7.66
N ASP A 30 -4.71 -11.36 7.64
CA ASP A 30 -5.40 -10.74 6.51
C ASP A 30 -4.91 -9.31 6.25
N ALA A 31 -4.54 -8.56 7.30
CA ALA A 31 -4.01 -7.21 7.18
C ALA A 31 -2.60 -7.13 6.55
N TYR A 32 -1.84 -8.23 6.54
CA TYR A 32 -0.45 -8.26 6.06
C TYR A 32 -0.35 -8.54 4.55
N SER A 33 0.51 -7.81 3.83
CA SER A 33 0.80 -8.14 2.43
C SER A 33 1.67 -9.39 2.32
N ILE A 34 1.56 -10.10 1.20
CA ILE A 34 2.26 -11.38 1.02
C ILE A 34 3.78 -11.21 1.08
N PRO A 35 4.41 -10.20 0.46
CA PRO A 35 5.82 -9.92 0.62
C PRO A 35 6.26 -9.72 2.07
N MET A 36 5.42 -9.12 2.90
CA MET A 36 5.73 -8.95 4.33
C MET A 36 5.72 -10.29 5.08
N ILE A 37 4.81 -11.19 4.73
CA ILE A 37 4.73 -12.56 5.28
C ILE A 37 5.93 -13.41 4.83
N VAL A 38 6.26 -13.35 3.54
CA VAL A 38 7.24 -14.23 2.89
C VAL A 38 8.67 -13.85 3.23
N VAL A 39 9.02 -12.57 3.28
CA VAL A 39 10.39 -12.13 3.62
C VAL A 39 10.44 -10.87 4.47
N GLY A 40 9.49 -9.94 4.33
CA GLY A 40 9.62 -8.59 4.88
C GLY A 40 9.82 -8.54 6.39
N GLU A 41 9.00 -9.24 7.18
CA GLU A 41 9.11 -9.23 8.65
C GLU A 41 10.39 -9.91 9.14
N ALA A 42 10.76 -11.03 8.54
CA ALA A 42 11.95 -11.77 8.91
C ALA A 42 13.25 -11.00 8.56
N ILE A 43 13.31 -10.40 7.37
CA ILE A 43 14.43 -9.53 6.97
C ILE A 43 14.52 -8.32 7.90
N GLN A 44 13.40 -7.69 8.22
CA GLN A 44 13.39 -6.55 9.12
C GLN A 44 13.96 -6.92 10.50
N ASN A 45 13.54 -8.05 11.08
CA ASN A 45 14.05 -8.50 12.36
C ASN A 45 15.56 -8.84 12.28
N ALA A 46 16.02 -9.41 11.18
CA ALA A 46 17.44 -9.65 10.93
C ALA A 46 18.24 -8.33 10.84
N ILE A 47 17.74 -7.31 10.14
CA ILE A 47 18.38 -5.99 10.07
C ILE A 47 18.43 -5.35 11.46
N ASP A 48 17.32 -5.33 12.19
CA ASP A 48 17.26 -4.80 13.57
C ASP A 48 18.31 -5.52 14.45
N ALA A 49 18.36 -6.86 14.42
CA ALA A 49 19.29 -7.66 15.22
C ALA A 49 20.77 -7.43 14.87
N VAL A 50 21.07 -7.20 13.59
CA VAL A 50 22.41 -6.88 13.10
C VAL A 50 22.83 -5.46 13.51
N CYS A 51 21.93 -4.49 13.44
CA CYS A 51 22.22 -3.10 13.85
C CYS A 51 22.41 -2.99 15.37
N GLU A 52 21.70 -3.81 16.14
CA GLU A 52 21.87 -3.89 17.60
C GLU A 52 23.12 -4.68 18.03
N ALA A 53 23.73 -5.43 17.11
CA ALA A 53 24.93 -6.20 17.39
C ALA A 53 26.18 -5.35 17.26
N ASN A 54 27.19 -5.63 18.09
CA ASN A 54 28.52 -4.98 18.03
C ASN A 54 29.40 -5.57 16.92
N ASN A 55 28.82 -5.83 15.74
CA ASN A 55 29.55 -6.34 14.58
C ASN A 55 30.16 -5.20 13.78
N THR A 56 31.31 -5.46 13.14
CA THR A 56 31.90 -4.53 12.17
C THR A 56 31.15 -4.56 10.83
N GLU A 57 30.55 -5.70 10.48
CA GLU A 57 29.79 -5.94 9.26
C GLU A 57 28.55 -6.80 9.57
N GLY A 58 27.41 -6.40 9.00
CA GLY A 58 26.19 -7.18 9.04
C GLY A 58 26.09 -8.16 7.88
N ILE A 59 25.73 -9.41 8.16
CA ILE A 59 25.53 -10.45 7.13
C ILE A 59 24.17 -11.10 7.37
N ILE A 60 23.32 -11.05 6.35
CA ILE A 60 22.03 -11.72 6.32
C ILE A 60 22.02 -12.64 5.09
N ASN A 61 21.79 -13.93 5.29
CA ASN A 61 21.67 -14.91 4.21
C ASN A 61 20.21 -15.31 4.09
N ILE A 62 19.69 -15.31 2.86
CA ILE A 62 18.29 -15.57 2.56
C ILE A 62 18.25 -16.62 1.46
N CYS A 63 17.62 -17.75 1.74
CA CYS A 63 17.31 -18.78 0.76
C CYS A 63 15.80 -18.80 0.53
N ILE A 64 15.36 -18.72 -0.73
CA ILE A 64 13.97 -18.94 -1.14
C ILE A 64 13.98 -20.13 -2.09
N ASP A 65 13.49 -21.27 -1.63
CA ASP A 65 13.38 -22.51 -2.41
C ASP A 65 11.92 -22.72 -2.82
N PHE A 66 11.63 -22.43 -4.09
CA PHE A 66 10.31 -22.61 -4.68
C PHE A 66 9.94 -24.09 -4.83
N ASP A 67 10.93 -24.98 -4.95
CA ASP A 67 10.69 -26.41 -5.12
C ASP A 67 10.17 -27.04 -3.81
N SER A 68 10.72 -26.60 -2.68
CA SER A 68 10.29 -27.06 -1.36
C SER A 68 9.27 -26.13 -0.68
N GLN A 69 8.97 -24.96 -1.26
CA GLN A 69 8.19 -23.88 -0.63
C GLN A 69 8.81 -23.37 0.68
N GLU A 70 10.13 -23.53 0.85
CA GLU A 70 10.86 -23.21 2.08
C GLU A 70 11.67 -21.93 1.93
N ILE A 71 11.63 -21.10 2.97
CA ILE A 71 12.41 -19.89 3.12
C ILE A 71 13.30 -20.07 4.34
N THR A 72 14.57 -19.71 4.21
CA THR A 72 15.49 -19.65 5.34
C THR A 72 16.18 -18.30 5.38
N ILE A 73 16.15 -17.64 6.53
CA ILE A 73 16.81 -16.36 6.78
C ILE A 73 17.75 -16.55 7.97
N GLN A 74 19.02 -16.22 7.78
CA GLN A 74 20.05 -16.34 8.80
C GLN A 74 20.84 -15.04 8.91
N ASP A 75 20.88 -14.47 10.10
CA ASP A 75 21.66 -13.28 10.42
C ASP A 75 22.83 -13.58 11.36
N ASN A 76 23.79 -12.67 11.41
CA ASN A 76 24.88 -12.69 12.38
C ASN A 76 24.66 -11.70 13.54
N GLY A 77 23.42 -11.32 13.84
CA GLY A 77 23.06 -10.36 14.89
C GLY A 77 23.15 -10.93 16.30
N ASN A 78 22.44 -10.32 17.27
CA ASN A 78 22.49 -10.74 18.68
C ASN A 78 21.77 -12.06 19.01
N GLY A 79 21.12 -12.69 18.02
CA GLY A 79 20.27 -13.86 18.20
C GLY A 79 18.87 -13.55 18.73
N PHE A 80 17.98 -14.53 18.62
CA PHE A 80 16.60 -14.45 19.08
C PHE A 80 16.53 -14.72 20.59
N PRO A 81 15.94 -13.83 21.41
CA PRO A 81 15.91 -14.00 22.85
C PRO A 81 15.21 -15.29 23.27
N LYS A 82 15.74 -15.98 24.29
CA LYS A 82 15.19 -17.23 24.83
C LYS A 82 13.91 -16.98 25.64
N ASN A 83 12.86 -16.49 25.00
CA ASN A 83 11.59 -16.15 25.60
C ASN A 83 10.44 -16.62 24.70
N ILE A 84 9.71 -17.63 25.15
CA ILE A 84 8.58 -18.22 24.42
C ILE A 84 7.43 -17.23 24.23
N SER A 85 7.33 -16.20 25.10
CA SER A 85 6.27 -15.21 24.97
C SER A 85 6.35 -14.43 23.66
N LEU A 86 7.55 -14.34 23.09
CA LEU A 86 7.81 -13.76 21.77
C LEU A 86 7.24 -14.55 20.62
N LEU A 87 6.55 -15.67 20.85
CA LEU A 87 5.83 -16.44 19.85
C LEU A 87 4.30 -16.27 19.95
N TYR A 88 3.77 -15.67 21.03
CA TYR A 88 2.34 -15.30 21.10
C TYR A 88 2.07 -14.01 20.33
N LEU A 89 0.84 -13.90 19.82
CA LEU A 89 0.31 -12.64 19.33
C LEU A 89 0.27 -11.64 20.50
N GLY A 90 0.89 -10.47 20.34
CA GLY A 90 1.02 -9.47 21.40
C GLY A 90 2.34 -9.54 22.19
N GLY A 91 3.10 -10.63 22.11
CA GLY A 91 4.38 -10.77 22.81
C GLY A 91 5.55 -10.05 22.11
N GLY A 92 6.25 -9.18 22.85
CA GLY A 92 7.44 -8.46 22.38
C GLY A 92 8.39 -8.08 23.51
N THR A 93 9.68 -7.89 23.21
CA THR A 93 10.71 -7.44 24.17
C THR A 93 10.90 -5.91 24.20
N LYS A 94 10.15 -5.16 23.38
CA LYS A 94 10.39 -3.74 23.10
C LYS A 94 9.71 -2.81 24.12
N ASP A 95 10.06 -2.96 25.39
CA ASP A 95 9.75 -1.98 26.43
C ASP A 95 10.85 -0.90 26.48
N ASN A 96 10.48 0.37 26.27
CA ASN A 96 11.24 1.59 26.59
C ASN A 96 12.61 1.86 25.93
N LYS A 97 13.07 1.12 24.92
CA LYS A 97 14.26 1.52 24.12
C LYS A 97 13.86 2.22 22.82
N LYS A 98 14.75 3.04 22.23
CA LYS A 98 14.64 3.69 20.90
C LYS A 98 14.44 2.71 19.72
N LEU A 99 14.10 1.46 20.00
CA LEU A 99 13.76 0.40 19.05
C LEU A 99 12.30 0.58 18.64
N LYS A 100 12.10 1.12 17.44
CA LYS A 100 10.78 1.52 16.93
C LYS A 100 9.96 0.28 16.59
N GLY A 101 8.98 -0.06 17.44
CA GLY A 101 7.96 -1.09 17.24
C GLY A 101 7.32 -1.51 18.57
N LYS A 102 6.07 -1.11 18.84
CA LYS A 102 5.44 -1.24 20.17
C LYS A 102 4.77 -2.59 20.47
N VAL A 103 4.47 -3.44 19.48
CA VAL A 103 3.93 -4.81 19.72
C VAL A 103 4.48 -5.77 18.65
N GLY A 104 5.03 -6.90 19.08
CA GLY A 104 5.67 -7.88 18.20
C GLY A 104 4.66 -8.83 17.55
N VAL A 105 4.13 -8.48 16.37
CA VAL A 105 3.17 -9.34 15.62
C VAL A 105 3.77 -10.02 14.39
N GLY A 106 4.77 -9.41 13.74
CA GLY A 106 5.22 -9.79 12.40
C GLY A 106 5.62 -11.25 12.22
N ILE A 107 6.60 -11.73 13.01
CA ILE A 107 7.09 -13.12 12.93
C ILE A 107 5.98 -14.16 13.18
N LYS A 108 4.92 -13.78 13.91
CA LYS A 108 3.79 -14.67 14.21
C LYS A 108 2.92 -14.87 12.99
N VAL A 109 2.74 -13.84 12.18
CA VAL A 109 2.01 -13.97 10.91
C VAL A 109 2.71 -15.00 10.03
N THR A 110 4.04 -14.92 9.88
CA THR A 110 4.81 -15.94 9.16
C THR A 110 4.62 -17.33 9.77
N LEU A 111 4.74 -17.48 11.10
CA LEU A 111 4.49 -18.74 11.81
C LEU A 111 3.11 -19.33 11.46
N PHE A 112 2.05 -18.55 11.64
CA PHE A 112 0.67 -19.00 11.43
C PHE A 112 0.24 -19.05 9.96
N CYS A 113 1.11 -18.72 9.02
CA CYS A 113 0.95 -19.03 7.60
C CYS A 113 1.72 -20.29 7.18
N SER A 114 2.55 -20.85 8.06
CA SER A 114 3.50 -21.92 7.71
C SER A 114 3.02 -23.31 8.11
N GLU A 115 3.36 -24.31 7.28
CA GLU A 115 3.23 -25.74 7.62
C GLU A 115 4.41 -26.26 8.46
N TYR A 116 5.57 -25.63 8.33
CA TYR A 116 6.73 -25.88 9.17
C TYR A 116 7.38 -24.55 9.50
N PHE A 117 7.75 -24.35 10.76
CA PHE A 117 8.40 -23.15 11.24
C PHE A 117 9.46 -23.53 12.27
N ARG A 118 10.68 -23.02 12.11
CA ARG A 118 11.82 -23.32 12.98
C ARG A 118 12.58 -22.05 13.29
N VAL A 119 12.91 -21.88 14.56
CA VAL A 119 13.88 -20.88 15.02
C VAL A 119 15.05 -21.61 15.66
N ARG A 120 16.26 -21.24 15.24
CA ARG A 120 17.53 -21.59 15.89
C ARG A 120 18.20 -20.29 16.27
N SER A 121 18.73 -20.22 17.49
CA SER A 121 19.39 -19.01 17.97
C SER A 121 20.64 -19.36 18.75
N ASN A 122 21.69 -18.57 18.54
CA ASN A 122 22.91 -18.59 19.32
C ASN A 122 23.11 -17.20 19.94
N LEU A 123 23.05 -17.15 21.27
CA LEU A 123 23.22 -15.94 22.09
C LEU A 123 24.66 -15.77 22.62
N GLY A 124 25.59 -16.61 22.14
CA GLY A 124 26.99 -16.65 22.54
C GLY A 124 27.23 -17.57 23.74
N ASN A 125 26.42 -17.44 24.79
CA ASN A 125 26.49 -18.26 25.99
C ASN A 125 25.42 -19.36 26.07
N ASP A 126 24.40 -19.31 25.22
CA ASP A 126 23.26 -20.22 25.20
C ASP A 126 22.79 -20.39 23.75
N THR A 127 22.35 -21.61 23.43
CA THR A 127 21.86 -21.98 22.11
C THR A 127 20.55 -22.72 22.29
N TRP A 128 19.57 -22.43 21.43
CA TRP A 128 18.28 -23.08 21.54
C TRP A 128 17.59 -23.21 20.19
N ARG A 129 16.69 -24.19 20.11
CA ARG A 129 15.93 -24.51 18.91
C ARG A 129 14.47 -24.78 19.25
N ILE A 130 13.57 -24.26 18.43
CA ILE A 130 12.15 -24.67 18.45
C ILE A 130 11.67 -24.98 17.03
N GLU A 131 10.80 -25.98 16.93
CA GLU A 131 10.11 -26.34 15.69
C GLU A 131 8.61 -26.40 15.97
N ILE A 132 7.82 -25.87 15.05
CA ILE A 132 6.37 -25.79 15.11
C ILE A 132 5.85 -26.27 13.75
N LYS A 133 4.87 -27.17 13.77
CA LYS A 133 4.28 -27.78 12.58
C LYS A 133 2.81 -27.43 12.47
N ASP A 134 2.32 -27.35 11.24
CA ASP A 134 0.91 -27.19 10.89
C ASP A 134 0.23 -25.94 11.48
N ALA A 135 1.00 -24.90 11.84
CA ALA A 135 0.45 -23.70 12.47
C ALA A 135 -0.57 -22.97 11.57
N TYR A 136 -0.46 -23.08 10.24
CA TYR A 136 -1.48 -22.59 9.30
C TYR A 136 -2.89 -23.18 9.48
N LYS A 137 -3.01 -24.32 10.16
CA LYS A 137 -4.30 -24.96 10.50
C LYS A 137 -4.90 -24.43 11.81
N PHE A 138 -4.42 -23.32 12.37
CA PHE A 138 -4.82 -22.82 13.69
C PHE A 138 -6.34 -22.72 13.94
N LYS A 139 -7.15 -22.51 12.89
CA LYS A 139 -8.62 -22.50 12.98
C LYS A 139 -9.25 -23.85 13.29
N SER A 140 -8.67 -24.94 12.77
CA SER A 140 -9.17 -26.31 12.96
C SER A 140 -8.42 -27.07 14.04
N LEU A 141 -7.28 -26.55 14.52
CA LEU A 141 -6.50 -27.20 15.56
C LEU A 141 -7.14 -27.06 16.96
N PRO A 142 -7.30 -28.18 17.70
CA PRO A 142 -7.78 -28.11 19.08
C PRO A 142 -6.74 -27.51 20.03
N GLN A 143 -5.45 -27.58 19.70
CA GLN A 143 -4.34 -26.98 20.44
C GLN A 143 -3.10 -26.94 19.54
N LEU A 144 -2.19 -26.00 19.77
CA LEU A 144 -0.86 -25.93 19.16
C LEU A 144 0.18 -25.92 20.27
N LYS A 145 0.44 -27.10 20.84
CA LYS A 145 1.34 -27.28 21.98
C LYS A 145 2.81 -27.21 21.56
N ILE A 146 3.58 -26.42 22.30
CA ILE A 146 5.04 -26.33 22.19
C ILE A 146 5.70 -26.53 23.56
N PRO A 147 6.98 -26.94 23.64
CA PRO A 147 7.68 -27.07 24.92
C PRO A 147 7.68 -25.75 25.70
N LYS A 148 7.33 -25.77 26.98
CA LYS A 148 7.30 -24.59 27.86
C LYS A 148 8.67 -23.91 27.99
N TYR A 149 9.73 -24.71 27.94
CA TYR A 149 11.12 -24.25 27.94
C TYR A 149 11.73 -24.52 26.58
N LEU A 150 12.43 -23.52 26.03
CA LEU A 150 13.12 -23.64 24.75
C LEU A 150 14.33 -24.58 24.92
N PRO A 151 14.33 -25.76 24.26
CA PRO A 151 15.38 -26.75 24.45
C PRO A 151 16.70 -26.29 23.81
N PRO A 152 17.86 -26.79 24.29
CA PRO A 152 19.14 -26.55 23.64
C PRO A 152 19.14 -26.97 22.18
N ASP A 153 19.85 -26.25 21.31
CA ASP A 153 20.02 -26.67 19.92
C ASP A 153 21.06 -27.80 19.88
N PRO A 154 20.71 -29.04 19.47
CA PRO A 154 21.66 -30.14 19.39
C PRO A 154 22.75 -29.91 18.34
N ASN A 155 22.48 -29.06 17.36
CA ASN A 155 23.44 -28.64 16.35
C ASN A 155 23.42 -27.11 16.31
N PRO A 156 24.10 -26.38 17.21
CA PRO A 156 24.04 -24.92 17.20
C PRO A 156 24.55 -24.31 15.89
N ILE A 157 24.05 -23.12 15.53
CA ILE A 157 24.71 -22.31 14.50
C ILE A 157 26.07 -21.82 15.03
N ASP A 158 27.10 -21.83 14.19
CA ASP A 158 28.50 -21.62 14.61
C ASP A 158 28.80 -20.23 15.19
N LYS A 159 27.98 -19.23 14.83
CA LYS A 159 28.18 -17.82 15.19
C LYS A 159 26.95 -17.28 15.91
N LEU A 160 27.16 -16.20 16.66
CA LEU A 160 26.08 -15.38 17.22
C LEU A 160 25.08 -15.00 16.11
N GLY A 161 23.79 -15.13 16.38
CA GLY A 161 22.75 -14.81 15.42
C GLY A 161 21.50 -15.67 15.53
N THR A 162 20.64 -15.52 14.53
CA THR A 162 19.40 -16.30 14.39
C THR A 162 19.38 -16.99 13.03
N GLN A 163 18.86 -18.21 12.99
CA GLN A 163 18.38 -18.83 11.76
C GLN A 163 16.89 -19.14 11.91
N LEU A 164 16.11 -18.56 11.01
CA LEU A 164 14.69 -18.76 10.87
C LEU A 164 14.44 -19.56 9.58
N SER A 165 13.74 -20.68 9.68
CA SER A 165 13.31 -21.46 8.51
C SER A 165 11.80 -21.67 8.57
N TYR A 166 11.10 -21.49 7.46
CA TYR A 166 9.67 -21.77 7.38
C TYR A 166 9.28 -22.24 6.00
N ARG A 167 8.29 -23.12 5.96
CA ARG A 167 7.77 -23.73 4.74
C ARG A 167 6.28 -23.46 4.66
N PHE A 168 5.84 -22.99 3.49
CA PHE A 168 4.44 -22.73 3.23
C PHE A 168 3.73 -23.96 2.66
N PRO A 169 2.45 -24.17 2.99
CA PRO A 169 1.66 -25.27 2.42
C PRO A 169 1.49 -25.07 0.90
N GLN A 170 1.76 -26.13 0.12
CA GLN A 170 1.76 -26.07 -1.35
C GLN A 170 0.41 -25.60 -1.92
N GLU A 171 -0.70 -26.00 -1.31
CA GLU A 171 -2.05 -25.66 -1.75
C GLU A 171 -2.38 -24.17 -1.63
N LYS A 172 -1.66 -23.41 -0.80
CA LYS A 172 -1.87 -21.98 -0.61
C LYS A 172 -1.16 -21.11 -1.63
N LYS A 173 -0.21 -21.66 -2.40
CA LYS A 173 0.52 -20.95 -3.47
C LYS A 173 1.13 -19.60 -3.06
N ILE A 174 1.50 -19.43 -1.78
CA ILE A 174 1.98 -18.16 -1.22
C ILE A 174 3.21 -17.62 -1.97
N LEU A 175 4.18 -18.48 -2.30
CA LEU A 175 5.35 -18.07 -3.07
C LEU A 175 5.02 -17.67 -4.51
N LYS A 176 3.94 -18.22 -5.09
CA LYS A 176 3.46 -17.79 -6.39
C LYS A 176 2.95 -16.35 -6.30
N GLU A 177 2.03 -16.11 -5.38
CA GLU A 177 1.42 -14.79 -5.16
C GLU A 177 2.46 -13.72 -4.78
N PHE A 178 3.50 -14.11 -4.03
CA PHE A 178 4.64 -13.24 -3.72
C PHE A 178 5.33 -12.69 -4.98
N ILE A 179 5.57 -13.54 -5.98
CA ILE A 179 6.21 -13.13 -7.23
C ILE A 179 5.27 -12.27 -8.07
N HIS A 180 3.98 -12.57 -8.10
CA HIS A 180 3.00 -11.69 -8.75
C HIS A 180 2.99 -10.30 -8.13
N GLU A 181 2.94 -10.20 -6.79
CA GLU A 181 2.91 -8.88 -6.12
C GLU A 181 4.21 -8.08 -6.40
N ILE A 182 5.37 -8.74 -6.46
CA ILE A 182 6.63 -8.10 -6.88
C ILE A 182 6.50 -7.55 -8.30
N ILE A 183 6.01 -8.35 -9.23
CA ILE A 183 5.87 -7.97 -10.64
C ILE A 183 4.86 -6.84 -10.79
N ASP A 184 3.66 -6.96 -10.23
CA ASP A 184 2.60 -5.94 -10.34
C ASP A 184 3.04 -4.61 -9.74
N THR A 185 3.80 -4.63 -8.65
CA THR A 185 4.33 -3.43 -7.99
C THR A 185 5.45 -2.77 -8.80
N THR A 186 6.35 -3.56 -9.38
CA THR A 186 7.54 -3.04 -10.09
C THR A 186 7.29 -2.79 -11.58
N LEU A 187 6.30 -3.47 -12.17
CA LEU A 187 5.94 -3.46 -13.59
C LEU A 187 4.42 -3.23 -13.76
N PRO A 188 3.87 -2.10 -13.28
CA PRO A 188 2.42 -1.86 -13.30
C PRO A 188 1.80 -1.83 -14.71
N LYS A 189 2.61 -1.65 -15.77
CA LYS A 189 2.17 -1.70 -17.17
C LYS A 189 2.45 -3.05 -17.86
N GLY A 190 2.96 -4.04 -17.12
CA GLY A 190 3.26 -5.38 -17.59
C GLY A 190 4.70 -5.61 -18.04
N ILE A 191 5.03 -6.88 -18.26
CA ILE A 191 6.41 -7.37 -18.53
C ILE A 191 6.95 -6.92 -19.89
N ASP A 192 6.09 -6.59 -20.85
CA ASP A 192 6.52 -6.24 -22.22
C ASP A 192 6.42 -4.73 -22.52
N LYS A 193 6.12 -3.90 -21.51
CA LYS A 193 6.08 -2.44 -21.61
C LYS A 193 7.14 -1.79 -20.72
N GLU A 194 7.62 -0.61 -21.12
CA GLU A 194 8.43 0.30 -20.28
C GLU A 194 9.59 -0.39 -19.55
N PHE A 195 9.68 -0.28 -18.22
CA PHE A 195 10.73 -0.92 -17.43
C PHE A 195 10.77 -2.44 -17.65
N GLY A 196 9.63 -3.10 -17.85
CA GLY A 196 9.55 -4.55 -18.11
C GLY A 196 10.22 -4.94 -19.43
N LYS A 197 10.13 -4.07 -20.44
CA LYS A 197 10.88 -4.23 -21.68
C LYS A 197 12.36 -3.92 -21.46
N SER A 198 12.66 -2.80 -20.80
CA SER A 198 14.03 -2.31 -20.59
C SER A 198 14.90 -3.23 -19.76
N ILE A 199 14.35 -3.87 -18.72
CA ILE A 199 15.11 -4.76 -17.81
C ILE A 199 15.83 -5.89 -18.54
N LYS A 200 15.30 -6.35 -19.68
CA LYS A 200 15.92 -7.39 -20.52
C LYS A 200 17.19 -6.90 -21.21
N GLU A 201 17.34 -5.59 -21.36
CA GLU A 201 18.49 -4.93 -22.01
C GLU A 201 19.46 -4.29 -21.01
N LEU A 202 19.08 -4.15 -19.73
CA LEU A 202 19.90 -3.51 -18.70
C LEU A 202 20.99 -4.45 -18.18
N ASN A 203 22.19 -3.90 -17.95
CA ASN A 203 23.28 -4.60 -17.29
C ASN A 203 23.21 -4.37 -15.78
N THR A 204 22.35 -5.13 -15.11
CA THR A 204 22.05 -4.96 -13.68
C THR A 204 23.14 -5.53 -12.77
N GLY A 205 24.00 -6.40 -13.31
CA GLY A 205 24.95 -7.21 -12.52
C GLY A 205 24.30 -8.34 -11.72
N LEU A 206 22.98 -8.51 -11.83
CA LEU A 206 22.20 -9.56 -11.15
C LEU A 206 21.97 -10.75 -12.10
N PRO A 207 21.77 -11.97 -11.56
CA PRO A 207 21.80 -13.19 -12.35
C PRO A 207 20.60 -13.36 -13.30
N SER A 208 19.51 -12.63 -13.09
CA SER A 208 18.28 -12.73 -13.88
C SER A 208 17.40 -11.48 -13.74
N PRO A 209 16.41 -11.28 -14.64
CA PRO A 209 15.37 -10.28 -14.46
C PRO A 209 14.61 -10.42 -13.14
N ILE A 210 14.24 -11.64 -12.71
CA ILE A 210 13.51 -11.81 -11.45
C ILE A 210 14.34 -11.41 -10.22
N ALA A 211 15.65 -11.70 -10.22
CA ALA A 211 16.54 -11.24 -9.16
C ALA A 211 16.63 -9.71 -9.11
N THR A 212 16.59 -9.06 -10.29
CA THR A 212 16.53 -7.60 -10.40
C THR A 212 15.23 -7.05 -9.86
N LEU A 213 14.07 -7.59 -10.25
CA LEU A 213 12.77 -7.13 -9.76
C LEU A 213 12.62 -7.34 -8.25
N LEU A 214 13.07 -8.48 -7.71
CA LEU A 214 13.10 -8.73 -6.28
C LEU A 214 14.00 -7.71 -5.55
N THR A 215 15.19 -7.44 -6.07
CA THR A 215 16.12 -6.46 -5.49
C THR A 215 15.48 -5.07 -5.42
N VAL A 216 14.92 -4.59 -6.54
CA VAL A 216 14.28 -3.27 -6.59
C VAL A 216 13.05 -3.23 -5.71
N PHE A 217 12.24 -4.30 -5.72
CA PHE A 217 11.06 -4.39 -4.86
C PHE A 217 11.45 -4.19 -3.40
N LEU A 218 12.45 -4.94 -2.93
CA LEU A 218 12.91 -4.85 -1.55
C LEU A 218 13.48 -3.46 -1.22
N GLN A 219 14.33 -2.91 -2.09
CA GLN A 219 14.95 -1.60 -1.87
C GLN A 219 13.99 -0.42 -2.00
N ARG A 220 12.82 -0.57 -2.64
CA ARG A 220 11.89 0.55 -2.89
C ARG A 220 10.56 0.45 -2.14
N TYR A 221 10.14 -0.74 -1.74
CA TYR A 221 8.84 -1.00 -1.15
C TYR A 221 8.91 -1.76 0.19
N SER A 222 10.11 -2.09 0.68
CA SER A 222 10.28 -2.82 1.95
C SER A 222 11.26 -2.13 2.90
N TYR A 223 11.51 -2.75 4.07
CA TYR A 223 12.49 -2.33 5.08
C TYR A 223 13.94 -2.33 4.61
N VAL A 224 14.23 -3.05 3.52
CA VAL A 224 15.57 -3.01 2.89
C VAL A 224 15.82 -1.63 2.27
N GLY A 225 14.76 -0.92 1.89
CA GLY A 225 14.85 0.48 1.46
C GLY A 225 15.22 1.39 2.61
N ASP A 226 16.43 1.94 2.56
CA ASP A 226 16.91 2.99 3.48
C ASP A 226 17.03 4.33 2.75
N THR A 227 16.07 5.22 3.00
CA THR A 227 16.05 6.57 2.41
C THR A 227 17.07 7.52 3.04
N LEU A 228 17.58 7.23 4.25
CA LEU A 228 18.61 8.07 4.87
C LEU A 228 19.97 7.87 4.22
N GLU A 229 20.24 6.70 3.64
CA GLU A 229 21.46 6.45 2.86
C GLU A 229 21.51 7.36 1.62
N LEU A 230 20.40 7.44 0.87
CA LEU A 230 20.23 8.39 -0.24
C LEU A 230 20.49 9.84 0.17
N MET A 231 20.13 10.19 1.41
CA MET A 231 20.28 11.53 1.97
C MET A 231 21.62 11.74 2.72
N LYS A 232 22.52 10.74 2.72
CA LYS A 232 23.81 10.74 3.45
C LYS A 232 23.68 11.02 4.95
N ARG A 233 22.60 10.51 5.57
CA ARG A 233 22.27 10.65 7.00
C ARG A 233 22.14 9.31 7.71
N GLN A 234 22.66 8.25 7.11
CA GLN A 234 22.63 6.93 7.68
C GLN A 234 23.77 6.79 8.70
N ASP A 235 23.43 6.52 9.96
CA ASP A 235 24.39 6.22 11.04
C ASP A 235 24.10 4.91 11.80
N ARG A 236 22.99 4.23 11.50
CA ARG A 236 22.52 3.05 12.25
C ARG A 236 23.15 1.72 11.83
N TYR A 237 23.83 1.67 10.68
CA TYR A 237 24.43 0.42 10.20
C TYR A 237 25.81 0.19 10.81
N PRO A 238 26.26 -1.08 10.88
CA PRO A 238 27.65 -1.40 11.19
C PRO A 238 28.62 -0.61 10.31
N LYS A 239 29.85 -0.43 10.78
CA LYS A 239 30.90 0.37 10.09
C LYS A 239 31.09 -0.02 8.62
N ASN A 240 31.02 -1.32 8.30
CA ASN A 240 31.16 -1.85 6.94
C ASN A 240 29.81 -2.10 6.24
N GLY A 241 28.71 -1.61 6.82
CA GLY A 241 27.35 -1.79 6.30
C GLY A 241 26.76 -3.17 6.59
N ILE A 242 25.68 -3.47 5.86
CA ILE A 242 24.98 -4.76 5.90
C ILE A 242 24.97 -5.33 4.48
N LYS A 243 25.28 -6.62 4.36
CA LYS A 243 25.17 -7.40 3.13
C LYS A 243 24.05 -8.42 3.26
N ILE A 244 23.10 -8.38 2.33
CA ILE A 244 22.03 -9.37 2.23
C ILE A 244 22.31 -10.26 1.04
N LYS A 245 22.65 -11.53 1.32
CA LYS A 245 22.96 -12.54 0.32
C LYS A 245 21.71 -13.37 0.05
N PHE A 246 21.24 -13.34 -1.18
CA PHE A 246 20.11 -14.13 -1.65
C PHE A 246 20.60 -15.38 -2.36
N ASN A 247 19.90 -16.48 -2.12
CA ASN A 247 19.90 -17.70 -2.91
C ASN A 247 18.45 -18.01 -3.32
N LEU A 248 18.18 -17.97 -4.61
CA LEU A 248 16.88 -18.33 -5.19
C LEU A 248 17.02 -19.67 -5.89
N LYS A 249 16.17 -20.63 -5.50
CA LYS A 249 16.13 -21.97 -6.11
C LYS A 249 14.75 -22.24 -6.68
N CYS A 250 14.69 -22.51 -7.98
CA CYS A 250 13.48 -22.91 -8.69
C CYS A 250 13.88 -23.80 -9.86
N SER A 251 13.70 -25.12 -9.72
CA SER A 251 14.18 -26.08 -10.72
C SER A 251 13.42 -26.02 -12.03
N ASN A 252 12.13 -25.67 -11.99
CA ASN A 252 11.29 -25.51 -13.17
C ASN A 252 10.24 -24.40 -12.95
N PRO A 253 10.56 -23.14 -13.31
CA PRO A 253 9.65 -22.01 -13.14
C PRO A 253 8.29 -22.19 -13.82
N SER A 254 8.22 -22.88 -14.96
CA SER A 254 6.97 -23.11 -15.70
C SER A 254 5.96 -24.01 -14.98
N ILE A 255 6.37 -24.75 -13.93
CA ILE A 255 5.43 -25.49 -13.08
C ILE A 255 4.67 -24.55 -12.15
N TYR A 256 5.31 -23.46 -11.71
CA TYR A 256 4.78 -22.55 -10.70
C TYR A 256 4.14 -21.31 -11.30
N PHE A 257 4.63 -20.87 -12.47
CA PHE A 257 4.33 -19.56 -13.06
C PHE A 257 3.91 -19.67 -14.52
N GLU A 258 3.15 -18.68 -14.98
CA GLU A 258 2.81 -18.49 -16.39
C GLU A 258 4.08 -18.22 -17.22
N ASP A 259 4.06 -18.58 -18.51
CA ASP A 259 5.22 -18.53 -19.40
C ASP A 259 5.99 -17.20 -19.38
N GLN A 260 5.29 -16.08 -19.30
CA GLN A 260 5.93 -14.76 -19.27
C GLN A 260 6.73 -14.53 -17.97
N ILE A 261 6.21 -14.98 -16.83
CA ILE A 261 6.87 -14.87 -15.52
C ILE A 261 7.98 -15.90 -15.41
N ALA A 262 7.74 -17.14 -15.86
CA ALA A 262 8.74 -18.20 -15.86
C ALA A 262 10.03 -17.79 -16.59
N LYS A 263 9.91 -17.07 -17.71
CA LYS A 263 11.06 -16.52 -18.46
C LYS A 263 11.88 -15.50 -17.68
N LEU A 264 11.32 -14.82 -16.68
CA LEU A 264 12.07 -13.86 -15.85
C LEU A 264 13.08 -14.55 -14.93
N PHE A 265 12.89 -15.83 -14.63
CA PHE A 265 13.87 -16.62 -13.88
C PHE A 265 15.12 -16.91 -14.73
N GLY A 266 15.05 -16.88 -16.06
CA GLY A 266 16.17 -17.28 -16.91
C GLY A 266 16.49 -18.77 -16.79
N ASP A 267 17.70 -19.18 -17.21
CA ASP A 267 18.03 -20.60 -17.40
C ASP A 267 18.60 -21.30 -16.16
N LYS A 268 18.94 -20.53 -15.12
CA LYS A 268 19.60 -21.06 -13.92
C LYS A 268 18.58 -21.54 -12.89
N LYS A 269 18.66 -22.82 -12.52
CA LYS A 269 17.87 -23.44 -11.45
C LYS A 269 18.15 -22.87 -10.05
N GLU A 270 19.36 -22.40 -9.84
CA GLU A 270 19.81 -21.79 -8.59
C GLU A 270 20.62 -20.52 -8.89
N GLN A 271 20.33 -19.45 -8.15
CA GLN A 271 20.86 -18.12 -8.40
C GLN A 271 21.26 -17.48 -7.08
N SER A 272 22.52 -17.05 -6.99
CA SER A 272 23.02 -16.33 -5.83
C SER A 272 23.39 -14.90 -6.21
N PHE A 273 23.01 -13.94 -5.36
CA PHE A 273 23.35 -12.52 -5.53
C PHE A 273 23.37 -11.80 -4.19
N GLU A 274 23.99 -10.62 -4.15
CA GLU A 274 24.10 -9.81 -2.95
C GLU A 274 23.48 -8.44 -3.19
N ILE A 275 22.77 -7.94 -2.18
CA ILE A 275 22.22 -6.58 -2.16
C ILE A 275 22.62 -5.88 -0.87
N ILE A 276 22.67 -4.55 -0.93
CA ILE A 276 22.94 -3.69 0.21
C ILE A 276 21.63 -2.95 0.57
N PRO A 277 21.25 -2.84 1.85
CA PRO A 277 20.12 -2.03 2.26
C PRO A 277 20.31 -0.56 1.89
N LYS A 278 19.47 -0.07 0.98
CA LYS A 278 19.40 1.31 0.52
C LYS A 278 18.12 1.53 -0.28
N TYR A 279 17.69 2.78 -0.41
CA TYR A 279 16.56 3.10 -1.28
C TYR A 279 16.96 3.09 -2.76
N PHE A 280 16.23 2.34 -3.59
CA PHE A 280 16.49 2.29 -5.03
C PHE A 280 15.93 3.53 -5.73
N CYS A 281 16.81 4.36 -6.27
CA CYS A 281 16.49 5.62 -6.94
C CYS A 281 16.82 5.58 -8.45
N VAL A 282 16.52 6.66 -9.17
CA VAL A 282 16.77 6.73 -10.62
C VAL A 282 18.27 6.72 -10.95
N GLU A 283 19.12 7.27 -10.09
CA GLU A 283 20.57 7.22 -10.29
C GLU A 283 21.10 5.78 -10.29
N ASP A 284 20.44 4.87 -9.58
CA ASP A 284 20.83 3.47 -9.52
C ASP A 284 20.50 2.72 -10.81
N SER A 285 19.30 2.88 -11.35
CA SER A 285 18.93 2.25 -12.62
C SER A 285 19.71 2.83 -13.81
N LEU A 286 20.06 4.11 -13.77
CA LEU A 286 20.89 4.73 -14.80
C LEU A 286 22.32 4.15 -14.84
N LYS A 287 22.81 3.53 -13.76
CA LYS A 287 24.09 2.79 -13.76
C LYS A 287 23.98 1.48 -14.53
N TRP A 288 22.78 0.92 -14.70
CA TRP A 288 22.54 -0.32 -15.43
C TRP A 288 22.43 -0.14 -16.94
N VAL A 289 22.33 1.10 -17.43
CA VAL A 289 22.20 1.37 -18.87
C VAL A 289 23.52 1.00 -19.58
N PRO A 290 23.52 0.07 -20.55
CA PRO A 290 24.74 -0.33 -21.26
C PRO A 290 25.39 0.82 -22.03
N LYS A 291 26.71 0.74 -22.23
CA LYS A 291 27.43 1.68 -23.09
C LYS A 291 26.84 1.66 -24.51
N GLY A 292 26.59 2.84 -25.09
CA GLY A 292 26.04 2.98 -26.44
C GLY A 292 24.50 3.00 -26.54
N LYS A 293 23.79 2.73 -25.43
CA LYS A 293 22.33 2.97 -25.35
C LYS A 293 22.05 4.39 -24.90
N ARG A 294 20.89 4.95 -25.29
CA ARG A 294 20.43 6.26 -24.78
C ARG A 294 20.33 6.17 -23.25
N LYS A 295 21.05 7.07 -22.58
CA LYS A 295 21.06 7.20 -21.12
C LYS A 295 20.67 8.64 -20.78
N PRO A 296 19.55 8.86 -20.06
CA PRO A 296 19.19 10.17 -19.55
C PRO A 296 20.34 10.78 -18.74
N LEU A 297 20.58 12.08 -18.93
CA LEU A 297 21.57 12.81 -18.15
C LEU A 297 21.05 13.06 -16.72
N VAL A 298 21.97 13.24 -15.78
CA VAL A 298 21.63 13.61 -14.39
C VAL A 298 22.17 15.01 -14.13
N PHE A 299 21.29 15.88 -13.67
CA PHE A 299 21.55 17.27 -13.33
C PHE A 299 21.25 17.51 -11.85
N ASN A 300 21.79 18.59 -11.30
CA ASN A 300 21.62 18.99 -9.89
C ASN A 300 21.37 20.49 -9.79
N ASP A 301 20.64 21.05 -10.76
CA ASP A 301 20.37 22.47 -10.88
C ASP A 301 19.40 22.91 -9.79
N LYS A 302 19.80 23.94 -9.03
CA LYS A 302 19.01 24.46 -7.91
C LYS A 302 17.70 25.06 -8.41
N LEU A 303 16.63 24.83 -7.66
CA LEU A 303 15.35 25.49 -7.92
C LEU A 303 15.45 26.96 -7.51
N GLY A 304 15.24 27.85 -8.48
CA GLY A 304 15.04 29.26 -8.24
C GLY A 304 13.69 29.55 -7.59
N ARG A 305 13.44 30.83 -7.28
CA ARG A 305 12.18 31.26 -6.64
C ARG A 305 10.98 30.87 -7.50
N GLY A 306 10.00 30.25 -6.87
CA GLY A 306 8.82 29.72 -7.57
C GLY A 306 9.15 28.60 -8.56
N GLY A 307 10.28 27.91 -8.42
CA GLY A 307 10.71 26.87 -9.36
C GLY A 307 11.28 27.41 -10.67
N SER A 308 11.81 28.63 -10.68
CA SER A 308 12.54 29.16 -11.84
C SER A 308 13.93 28.52 -11.99
N ASN A 309 14.63 28.80 -13.09
CA ASN A 309 16.04 28.43 -13.35
C ASN A 309 16.27 27.00 -13.83
N LEU A 310 15.22 26.19 -13.97
CA LEU A 310 15.36 24.92 -14.68
C LEU A 310 15.23 25.18 -16.17
N GLU A 311 16.14 24.61 -16.96
CA GLU A 311 16.07 24.62 -18.40
C GLU A 311 15.58 23.27 -18.91
N ARG A 312 14.98 23.26 -20.10
CA ARG A 312 14.51 22.01 -20.70
C ARG A 312 15.71 21.13 -21.01
N ALA A 313 15.74 19.93 -20.43
CA ALA A 313 16.83 18.98 -20.64
C ALA A 313 16.30 17.56 -20.91
N ASP A 314 17.16 16.71 -21.47
CA ASP A 314 16.91 15.27 -21.66
C ASP A 314 17.55 14.48 -20.52
N GLY A 315 16.84 14.41 -19.39
CA GLY A 315 17.42 13.87 -18.18
C GLY A 315 16.55 14.03 -16.94
N PHE A 316 17.17 13.72 -15.80
CA PHE A 316 16.61 13.94 -14.48
C PHE A 316 17.35 15.08 -13.78
N ASN A 317 16.61 16.03 -13.20
CA ASN A 317 17.17 16.97 -12.25
C ASN A 317 16.91 16.45 -10.83
N ILE A 318 17.98 16.24 -10.06
CA ILE A 318 17.91 15.56 -8.77
C ILE A 318 18.45 16.46 -7.67
N LEU A 319 17.68 16.58 -6.59
CA LEU A 319 17.96 17.51 -5.50
C LEU A 319 17.67 16.85 -4.16
N THR A 320 18.47 17.23 -3.16
CA THR A 320 18.23 16.88 -1.76
C THR A 320 18.18 18.16 -0.93
N PHE A 321 17.13 18.30 -0.12
CA PHE A 321 16.88 19.41 0.78
C PHE A 321 17.06 18.91 2.21
N ASN A 322 17.89 19.58 3.02
CA ASN A 322 18.29 19.03 4.32
C ASN A 322 18.35 20.07 5.45
N SER A 323 17.93 21.29 5.17
CA SER A 323 17.89 22.42 6.10
C SER A 323 16.52 23.11 6.09
N HIS A 324 16.23 23.89 7.13
CA HIS A 324 15.00 24.68 7.18
C HIS A 324 14.92 25.68 6.02
N GLN A 325 16.05 26.30 5.63
CA GLN A 325 16.10 27.21 4.48
C GLN A 325 15.77 26.48 3.18
N ASP A 326 16.25 25.26 3.01
CA ASP A 326 15.93 24.43 1.85
C ASP A 326 14.43 24.11 1.80
N TYR A 327 13.82 23.77 2.94
CA TYR A 327 12.38 23.50 3.01
C TYR A 327 11.55 24.76 2.71
N GLU A 328 11.97 25.93 3.18
CA GLU A 328 11.32 27.20 2.84
C GLU A 328 11.45 27.53 1.36
N SER A 329 12.60 27.22 0.75
CA SER A 329 12.82 27.46 -0.67
C SER A 329 11.80 26.70 -1.54
N LEU A 330 11.38 25.51 -1.12
CA LEU A 330 10.37 24.70 -1.80
C LEU A 330 8.95 25.27 -1.73
N ILE A 331 8.67 26.18 -0.81
CA ILE A 331 7.35 26.85 -0.66
C ILE A 331 7.42 28.35 -0.94
N THR A 332 8.55 28.85 -1.45
CA THR A 332 8.72 30.25 -1.80
C THR A 332 8.29 30.47 -3.24
N ASN A 333 7.20 31.22 -3.45
CA ASN A 333 6.68 31.47 -4.79
C ASN A 333 7.60 32.39 -5.63
N LYS A 334 7.24 32.61 -6.91
CA LYS A 334 8.05 33.43 -7.84
C LYS A 334 8.29 34.87 -7.36
N LYS A 335 7.38 35.43 -6.57
CA LYS A 335 7.51 36.79 -5.99
C LYS A 335 8.37 36.81 -4.72
N GLY A 336 8.77 35.65 -4.20
CA GLY A 336 9.49 35.53 -2.93
C GLY A 336 8.58 35.44 -1.71
N ASN A 337 7.26 35.29 -1.89
CA ASN A 337 6.32 35.19 -0.77
C ASN A 337 6.19 33.73 -0.32
N LEU A 338 6.08 33.56 1.00
CA LEU A 338 5.81 32.28 1.67
C LEU A 338 4.31 32.11 1.91
N PRO A 339 3.79 30.87 2.07
CA PRO A 339 2.39 30.63 2.39
C PRO A 339 2.03 31.14 3.80
N ASN A 340 0.75 31.47 4.02
CA ASN A 340 0.25 31.94 5.32
C ASN A 340 0.54 30.96 6.48
N LYS A 341 0.72 29.68 6.17
CA LYS A 341 1.04 28.61 7.14
C LYS A 341 2.53 28.50 7.49
N ILE A 342 3.41 29.37 7.00
CA ILE A 342 4.86 29.22 7.20
C ILE A 342 5.28 29.10 8.68
N GLU A 343 4.76 29.96 9.56
CA GLU A 343 5.10 29.92 10.99
C GLU A 343 4.66 28.59 11.63
N TYR A 344 3.57 28.01 11.13
CA TYR A 344 3.11 26.70 11.53
C TYR A 344 4.11 25.61 11.12
N TYR A 345 4.59 25.62 9.88
CA TYR A 345 5.57 24.66 9.39
C TYR A 345 6.90 24.76 10.15
N ARG A 346 7.41 25.98 10.38
CA ARG A 346 8.62 26.24 11.17
C ARG A 346 8.52 25.63 12.57
N LYS A 347 7.40 25.86 13.24
CA LYS A 347 7.19 25.44 14.63
C LYS A 347 6.95 23.93 14.79
N HIS A 348 6.21 23.32 13.87
CA HIS A 348 5.65 21.98 14.08
C HIS A 348 6.18 20.91 13.12
N LEU A 349 6.67 21.29 11.94
CA LEU A 349 7.00 20.36 10.87
C LEU A 349 8.50 20.29 10.56
N PHE A 350 9.17 21.42 10.36
CA PHE A 350 10.53 21.43 9.82
C PHE A 350 11.54 20.68 10.70
N SER A 351 11.43 20.80 12.02
CA SER A 351 12.26 20.04 12.96
C SER A 351 12.01 18.53 12.95
N LYS A 352 10.95 18.08 12.27
CA LYS A 352 10.60 16.66 12.09
C LYS A 352 11.02 16.13 10.73
N ILE A 353 11.39 16.98 9.77
CA ILE A 353 11.85 16.54 8.46
C ILE A 353 13.36 16.30 8.53
N ASN A 354 13.76 15.04 8.31
CA ASN A 354 15.16 14.67 8.23
C ASN A 354 15.78 15.17 6.93
N ALA A 355 15.13 14.90 5.80
CA ALA A 355 15.49 15.46 4.50
C ALA A 355 14.38 15.17 3.46
N ILE A 356 14.46 15.86 2.33
CA ILE A 356 13.58 15.67 1.18
C ILE A 356 14.44 15.34 -0.04
N TYR A 357 14.14 14.26 -0.73
CA TYR A 357 14.70 13.94 -2.04
C TYR A 357 13.66 14.24 -3.12
N LEU A 358 14.08 14.91 -4.20
CA LEU A 358 13.25 15.25 -5.34
C LEU A 358 14.01 14.96 -6.63
N ALA A 359 13.46 14.07 -7.46
CA ALA A 359 13.89 13.89 -8.84
C ALA A 359 12.81 14.39 -9.79
N ILE A 360 13.15 15.26 -10.74
CA ILE A 360 12.25 15.78 -11.78
C ILE A 360 12.70 15.20 -13.11
N GLY A 361 11.75 14.66 -13.89
CA GLY A 361 12.04 14.00 -15.17
C GLY A 361 10.76 13.79 -15.99
N ARG A 362 10.88 13.36 -17.24
CA ARG A 362 9.69 13.11 -18.07
C ARG A 362 9.04 11.78 -17.66
N ILE A 363 7.72 11.68 -17.89
CA ILE A 363 6.96 10.45 -17.59
C ILE A 363 7.59 9.22 -18.26
N PRO A 364 7.91 9.24 -19.57
CA PRO A 364 8.49 8.06 -20.21
C PRO A 364 9.85 7.68 -19.63
N ASP A 365 10.64 8.67 -19.19
CA ASP A 365 11.95 8.38 -18.58
C ASP A 365 11.76 7.70 -17.21
N PHE A 366 10.83 8.17 -16.37
CA PHE A 366 10.51 7.47 -15.13
C PHE A 366 9.98 6.06 -15.37
N GLU A 367 9.11 5.89 -16.36
CA GLU A 367 8.53 4.59 -16.70
C GLU A 367 9.58 3.60 -17.25
N ILE A 368 10.54 4.09 -18.04
CA ILE A 368 11.60 3.27 -18.65
C ILE A 368 12.70 2.94 -17.66
N TYR A 369 13.03 3.84 -16.74
CA TYR A 369 14.21 3.72 -15.87
C TYR A 369 13.88 3.55 -14.39
N LEU A 370 12.69 3.83 -13.88
CA LEU A 370 12.35 3.70 -12.46
C LEU A 370 11.22 2.66 -12.25
N PRO A 371 11.49 1.49 -11.64
CA PRO A 371 10.49 0.41 -11.55
C PRO A 371 9.30 0.78 -10.67
N GLY A 372 8.09 0.73 -11.23
CA GLY A 372 6.86 1.24 -10.62
C GLY A 372 6.64 2.75 -10.82
N GLY A 373 7.46 3.40 -11.65
CA GLY A 373 7.33 4.81 -12.01
C GLY A 373 7.65 5.77 -10.87
N SER A 374 7.30 7.04 -11.02
CA SER A 374 7.47 8.06 -9.99
C SER A 374 6.48 7.90 -8.82
N ARG A 375 6.94 8.16 -7.61
CA ARG A 375 6.20 8.05 -6.34
C ARG A 375 6.36 9.32 -5.52
N ARG A 376 5.39 9.59 -4.65
CA ARG A 376 5.49 10.62 -3.63
C ARG A 376 5.19 9.97 -2.30
N LEU A 377 6.21 9.72 -1.50
CA LEU A 377 6.07 8.93 -0.28
C LEU A 377 6.64 9.63 0.93
N ILE A 378 6.12 9.26 2.09
CA ILE A 378 6.69 9.61 3.38
C ILE A 378 7.54 8.42 3.84
N SER A 379 8.77 8.67 4.25
CA SER A 379 9.59 7.69 4.95
C SER A 379 9.80 8.13 6.40
N CYS A 380 10.13 7.18 7.26
CA CYS A 380 10.29 7.41 8.69
C CYS A 380 11.66 6.89 9.14
N ASN A 381 12.63 7.78 9.27
CA ASN A 381 14.00 7.46 9.67
C ASN A 381 14.62 6.37 8.79
N GLY A 382 14.53 6.58 7.49
CA GLY A 382 15.07 5.68 6.48
C GLY A 382 14.05 4.64 6.01
N ILE A 383 13.05 4.31 6.81
CA ILE A 383 12.09 3.24 6.51
C ILE A 383 10.98 3.77 5.60
N VAL A 384 10.79 3.14 4.44
CA VAL A 384 9.68 3.42 3.53
C VAL A 384 8.35 3.09 4.21
N THR A 385 7.39 4.02 4.17
CA THR A 385 6.03 3.80 4.70
C THR A 385 5.02 3.58 3.56
N SER A 386 3.83 3.09 3.89
CA SER A 386 2.70 3.00 2.97
C SER A 386 1.99 4.34 2.75
N HIS A 387 2.44 5.42 3.42
CA HIS A 387 1.85 6.74 3.22
C HIS A 387 2.33 7.34 1.90
N ASN A 388 1.43 7.36 0.92
CA ASN A 388 1.59 8.16 -0.28
C ASN A 388 1.09 9.60 -0.04
N ILE A 389 1.70 10.53 -0.78
CA ILE A 389 1.35 11.94 -0.78
C ILE A 389 0.54 12.23 -2.03
N ASP A 390 -0.74 12.52 -1.82
CA ASP A 390 -1.64 12.96 -2.88
C ASP A 390 -1.62 14.48 -2.99
N LEU A 391 -1.50 14.93 -4.23
CA LEU A 391 -1.45 16.35 -4.58
C LEU A 391 -2.86 16.74 -5.00
N THR A 392 -3.52 17.50 -4.14
CA THR A 392 -4.92 17.92 -4.28
C THR A 392 -5.04 19.37 -4.71
N ARG A 393 -3.92 20.10 -4.73
CA ARG A 393 -3.84 21.50 -5.14
C ARG A 393 -2.98 21.64 -6.40
N GLY A 394 -3.24 22.66 -7.21
CA GLY A 394 -2.48 23.00 -8.42
C GLY A 394 -3.29 22.92 -9.71
N GLN A 395 -2.90 23.73 -10.70
CA GLN A 395 -3.70 23.93 -11.92
C GLN A 395 -3.54 22.82 -12.97
N ASN A 396 -2.54 21.96 -12.86
CA ASN A 396 -2.20 20.98 -13.89
C ASN A 396 -1.60 19.72 -13.28
N GLN A 397 -2.46 18.73 -13.03
CA GLN A 397 -2.12 17.46 -12.42
C GLN A 397 -1.27 16.54 -13.33
N ALA A 398 -1.15 16.84 -14.63
CA ALA A 398 -0.31 16.04 -15.54
C ALA A 398 1.15 16.01 -15.09
N TYR A 399 1.63 17.08 -14.44
CA TYR A 399 3.00 17.18 -13.94
C TYR A 399 3.30 16.32 -12.72
N VAL A 400 2.28 15.79 -12.03
CA VAL A 400 2.48 14.97 -10.82
C VAL A 400 3.32 13.72 -11.10
N ARG A 401 3.19 13.17 -12.32
CA ARG A 401 3.93 11.97 -12.75
C ARG A 401 5.36 12.28 -13.21
N CYS A 402 5.71 13.56 -13.33
CA CYS A 402 7.02 14.03 -13.78
C CYS A 402 8.00 14.28 -12.61
N PHE A 403 7.71 13.80 -11.40
CA PHE A 403 8.68 13.83 -10.32
C PHE A 403 8.50 12.70 -9.28
N ASP A 404 9.62 12.22 -8.74
CA ASP A 404 9.70 11.29 -7.61
C ASP A 404 10.09 12.10 -6.36
N LEU A 405 9.31 11.98 -5.29
CA LEU A 405 9.47 12.75 -4.05
C LEU A 405 9.48 11.82 -2.84
N ILE A 406 10.49 11.99 -1.98
CA ILE A 406 10.60 11.28 -0.71
C ILE A 406 10.77 12.31 0.38
N VAL A 407 9.88 12.31 1.38
CA VAL A 407 10.03 13.13 2.58
C VAL A 407 10.30 12.22 3.76
N ASP A 408 11.55 12.20 4.24
CA ASP A 408 11.91 11.43 5.43
C ASP A 408 11.66 12.25 6.70
N VAL A 409 11.03 11.62 7.69
CA VAL A 409 10.70 12.27 8.96
C VAL A 409 11.19 11.51 10.19
N ASP A 410 11.56 12.27 11.23
CA ASP A 410 11.75 11.74 12.57
C ASP A 410 10.39 11.55 13.26
N ALA A 411 9.85 10.34 13.10
CA ALA A 411 8.60 9.93 13.72
C ALA A 411 8.66 8.49 14.28
N GLN A 412 7.52 8.03 14.78
CA GLN A 412 7.30 6.65 15.22
C GLN A 412 6.28 5.97 14.31
N LEU A 413 6.54 4.72 13.96
CA LEU A 413 5.65 3.88 13.15
C LEU A 413 4.69 3.07 14.03
N ASN A 414 3.51 2.76 13.49
CA ASN A 414 2.45 1.97 14.13
C ASN A 414 2.74 0.46 14.06
N TYR A 415 1.75 -0.35 14.43
CA TYR A 415 1.81 -1.81 14.31
C TYR A 415 1.96 -2.23 12.83
N GLY A 416 2.85 -3.20 12.57
CA GLY A 416 3.28 -3.54 11.21
C GLY A 416 4.32 -2.58 10.62
N LYS A 417 4.64 -1.49 11.33
CA LYS A 417 5.66 -0.49 11.01
C LYS A 417 5.51 0.14 9.60
N THR A 418 4.38 -0.03 8.93
CA THR A 418 4.13 0.50 7.58
C THR A 418 3.54 1.90 7.60
N GLN A 419 3.03 2.40 8.73
CA GLN A 419 2.42 3.73 8.80
C GLN A 419 2.93 4.53 10.00
N LEU A 420 2.96 5.87 9.88
CA LEU A 420 3.20 6.77 11.00
C LEU A 420 2.08 6.69 12.05
N THR A 421 2.46 6.70 13.33
CA THR A 421 1.53 6.79 14.48
C THR A 421 0.79 8.13 14.54
N SER A 422 1.45 9.22 14.13
CA SER A 422 0.88 10.56 14.15
C SER A 422 0.17 10.88 12.83
N THR A 423 -1.14 10.66 12.79
CA THR A 423 -2.00 11.07 11.66
C THR A 423 -1.93 12.59 11.41
N ARG A 424 -1.75 13.37 12.48
CA ARG A 424 -1.59 14.82 12.41
C ARG A 424 -0.32 15.23 11.66
N LEU A 425 0.80 14.54 11.89
CA LEU A 425 2.05 14.77 11.14
C LEU A 425 1.89 14.46 9.65
N VAL A 426 1.20 13.35 9.32
CA VAL A 426 0.87 13.01 7.92
C VAL A 426 0.08 14.15 7.26
N GLY A 427 -0.92 14.70 7.97
CA GLY A 427 -1.68 15.86 7.50
C GLY A 427 -0.81 17.08 7.22
N TRP A 428 0.14 17.40 8.10
CA TRP A 428 1.06 18.52 7.90
C TRP A 428 1.99 18.34 6.72
N LEU A 429 2.51 17.13 6.53
CA LEU A 429 3.35 16.78 5.40
C LEU A 429 2.58 16.93 4.08
N ARG A 430 1.34 16.44 4.03
CA ARG A 430 0.47 16.61 2.87
C ARG A 430 0.21 18.08 2.57
N ASP A 431 -0.10 18.88 3.57
CA ASP A 431 -0.31 20.32 3.42
C ASP A 431 0.95 21.03 2.89
N TYR A 432 2.10 20.77 3.50
CA TYR A 432 3.39 21.34 3.09
C TYR A 432 3.77 20.96 1.66
N VAL A 433 3.65 19.68 1.30
CA VAL A 433 3.99 19.22 -0.05
C VAL A 433 3.02 19.78 -1.10
N ASN A 434 1.74 19.97 -0.77
CA ASN A 434 0.80 20.65 -1.65
C ASN A 434 1.18 22.13 -1.87
N ASP A 435 1.58 22.84 -0.81
CA ASP A 435 2.07 24.22 -0.94
C ASP A 435 3.38 24.26 -1.74
N ALA A 436 4.26 23.27 -1.58
CA ALA A 436 5.50 23.16 -2.34
C ALA A 436 5.25 22.88 -3.82
N TYR A 437 4.26 22.03 -4.10
CA TYR A 437 3.85 21.71 -5.45
C TYR A 437 3.32 22.94 -6.19
N VAL A 438 2.37 23.65 -5.59
CA VAL A 438 1.78 24.86 -6.17
C VAL A 438 2.80 25.99 -6.32
N SER A 439 3.70 26.14 -5.34
CA SER A 439 4.61 27.28 -5.32
C SER A 439 5.83 27.09 -6.21
N VAL A 440 6.39 25.88 -6.27
CA VAL A 440 7.72 25.62 -6.83
C VAL A 440 7.74 24.42 -7.76
N ILE A 441 7.36 23.22 -7.27
CA ILE A 441 7.62 21.97 -8.01
C ILE A 441 6.88 21.96 -9.35
N GLN A 442 5.61 22.37 -9.39
CA GLN A 442 4.83 22.37 -10.63
C GLN A 442 5.50 23.21 -11.74
N ASN A 443 5.97 24.42 -11.41
CA ASN A 443 6.63 25.28 -12.38
C ASN A 443 8.04 24.76 -12.73
N ALA A 444 8.80 24.26 -11.76
CA ALA A 444 10.11 23.64 -12.01
C ALA A 444 9.98 22.47 -12.99
N THR A 445 9.02 21.57 -12.73
CA THR A 445 8.69 20.45 -13.60
C THR A 445 8.25 20.92 -14.99
N SER A 446 7.39 21.95 -15.09
CA SER A 446 6.98 22.54 -16.37
C SER A 446 8.15 23.09 -17.18
N GLN A 447 9.13 23.72 -16.54
CA GLN A 447 10.31 24.24 -17.23
C GLN A 447 11.23 23.10 -17.68
N TRP A 448 11.37 22.08 -16.85
CA TRP A 448 12.23 20.92 -17.13
C TRP A 448 11.71 20.03 -18.26
N VAL A 449 10.45 19.59 -18.16
CA VAL A 449 9.87 18.64 -19.13
C VAL A 449 9.21 19.34 -20.32
N GLY A 450 8.96 20.64 -20.19
CA GLY A 450 8.15 21.44 -21.12
C GLY A 450 6.66 21.39 -20.77
N LYS A 451 5.82 21.95 -21.65
CA LYS A 451 4.40 21.57 -21.65
C LYS A 451 4.38 20.06 -21.94
N PRO A 452 3.73 19.23 -21.09
CA PRO A 452 3.44 17.88 -21.53
C PRO A 452 2.76 18.07 -22.88
N ALA A 453 3.23 17.35 -23.90
CA ALA A 453 2.45 17.25 -25.11
C ALA A 453 1.02 16.91 -24.66
N ASN A 454 0.01 17.45 -25.32
CA ASN A 454 -1.37 17.04 -25.11
C ASN A 454 -1.55 15.56 -25.52
N ASP A 455 -0.62 14.66 -25.22
CA ASP A 455 -0.76 13.21 -25.33
C ASP A 455 -1.74 12.66 -24.28
N ILE A 456 -2.41 13.55 -23.53
CA ILE A 456 -3.64 13.24 -22.79
C ILE A 456 -4.87 13.29 -23.74
N ASP A 457 -4.75 13.83 -24.97
CA ASP A 457 -5.89 13.95 -25.89
C ASP A 457 -6.24 12.67 -26.68
N ASP A 458 -5.46 11.58 -26.62
CA ASP A 458 -5.80 10.37 -27.39
C ASP A 458 -6.40 9.22 -26.56
N GLU A 459 -6.10 9.10 -25.26
CA GLU A 459 -6.70 8.03 -24.43
C GLU A 459 -8.01 8.45 -23.72
N ASP A 460 -8.24 9.74 -23.47
CA ASP A 460 -9.43 10.22 -22.74
C ASP A 460 -10.39 11.15 -23.51
N GLN A 461 -10.08 11.58 -24.74
CA GLN A 461 -11.12 12.14 -25.63
C GLN A 461 -11.97 11.03 -26.24
N ALA A 462 -12.66 10.26 -25.41
CA ALA A 462 -13.86 9.59 -25.90
C ALA A 462 -14.81 10.70 -26.36
N ARG A 463 -14.93 10.89 -27.68
CA ARG A 463 -15.91 11.83 -28.23
C ARG A 463 -17.25 11.43 -27.63
N PHE A 464 -18.05 12.38 -27.15
CA PHE A 464 -19.35 12.11 -26.51
C PHE A 464 -20.23 11.14 -27.32
N LEU A 465 -20.03 11.09 -28.64
CA LEU A 465 -20.70 10.21 -29.58
C LEU A 465 -20.24 8.74 -29.55
N ASP A 466 -19.00 8.46 -29.17
CA ASP A 466 -18.39 7.12 -29.14
C ASP A 466 -18.75 6.33 -27.86
N LYS A 467 -19.44 6.97 -26.91
CA LYS A 467 -19.99 6.28 -25.73
C LYS A 467 -21.11 5.32 -26.14
N ASP A 468 -21.23 4.18 -25.47
CA ASP A 468 -22.37 3.28 -25.64
C ASP A 468 -23.69 4.00 -25.29
N ASN A 469 -24.76 3.67 -26.00
CA ASN A 469 -26.06 4.28 -25.77
C ASN A 469 -26.72 3.70 -24.51
N LEU A 470 -27.44 4.56 -23.78
CA LEU A 470 -28.27 4.16 -22.66
C LEU A 470 -29.52 3.40 -23.11
N GLU A 471 -29.92 3.55 -24.39
CA GLU A 471 -31.09 2.89 -25.02
C GLU A 471 -32.41 3.15 -24.27
N LEU A 472 -32.57 4.35 -23.72
CA LEU A 472 -33.83 4.83 -23.17
C LEU A 472 -34.29 6.03 -24.02
N PRO A 473 -35.22 5.85 -24.97
CA PRO A 473 -35.54 6.86 -26.00
C PRO A 473 -36.18 8.12 -25.43
N ASP A 474 -36.87 8.02 -24.31
CA ASP A 474 -37.51 9.18 -23.69
C ASP A 474 -36.56 9.95 -22.77
N TYR A 475 -35.38 9.40 -22.45
CA TYR A 475 -34.40 10.04 -21.57
C TYR A 475 -33.53 11.05 -22.34
N THR A 476 -33.24 12.17 -21.68
CA THR A 476 -32.34 13.23 -22.13
C THR A 476 -30.90 12.72 -22.11
N THR A 477 -30.54 11.95 -21.08
CA THR A 477 -29.25 11.26 -20.98
C THR A 477 -29.21 10.11 -22.00
N ARG A 478 -28.45 10.28 -23.07
CA ARG A 478 -28.39 9.30 -24.18
C ARG A 478 -27.33 8.23 -24.04
N LYS A 479 -26.32 8.44 -23.19
CA LYS A 479 -25.10 7.61 -23.13
C LYS A 479 -24.93 6.96 -21.76
N ILE A 480 -24.23 5.84 -21.72
CA ILE A 480 -23.84 5.17 -20.47
C ILE A 480 -22.89 6.09 -19.68
N PRO A 481 -23.09 6.26 -18.35
CA PRO A 481 -22.21 7.07 -17.51
C PRO A 481 -20.75 6.59 -17.54
N ARG A 482 -19.81 7.55 -17.65
CA ARG A 482 -18.35 7.29 -17.53
C ARG A 482 -17.67 8.12 -16.45
N ASP A 483 -18.31 9.16 -15.96
CA ASP A 483 -17.84 10.00 -14.87
C ASP A 483 -18.97 10.24 -13.84
N GLU A 484 -18.61 10.77 -12.67
CA GLU A 484 -19.54 11.02 -11.57
C GLU A 484 -20.66 12.01 -11.97
N ASN A 485 -20.38 12.97 -12.86
CA ASN A 485 -21.38 13.95 -13.30
C ASN A 485 -22.44 13.31 -14.20
N ASP A 486 -22.06 12.37 -15.07
CA ASP A 486 -23.01 11.57 -15.86
C ASP A 486 -23.96 10.79 -14.93
N VAL A 487 -23.44 10.19 -13.84
CA VAL A 487 -24.24 9.45 -12.85
C VAL A 487 -25.21 10.37 -12.12
N ILE A 488 -24.72 11.53 -11.67
CA ILE A 488 -25.55 12.56 -11.03
C ILE A 488 -26.68 12.98 -11.98
N GLY A 489 -26.34 13.34 -13.22
CA GLY A 489 -27.31 13.77 -14.22
C GLY A 489 -28.41 12.73 -14.48
N LEU A 490 -28.00 11.47 -14.65
CA LEU A 490 -28.94 10.36 -14.85
C LEU A 490 -29.85 10.13 -13.63
N PHE A 491 -29.30 10.17 -12.41
CA PHE A 491 -30.09 10.01 -11.18
C PHE A 491 -31.15 11.11 -11.03
N PHE A 492 -30.79 12.36 -11.28
CA PHE A 492 -31.76 13.47 -11.19
C PHE A 492 -32.82 13.40 -12.29
N GLU A 493 -32.47 12.98 -13.51
CA GLU A 493 -33.45 12.73 -14.56
C GLU A 493 -34.44 11.63 -14.16
N MET A 494 -33.96 10.50 -13.65
CA MET A 494 -34.80 9.41 -13.14
C MET A 494 -35.69 9.87 -11.98
N THR A 495 -35.13 10.67 -11.06
CA THR A 495 -35.88 11.25 -9.95
C THR A 495 -36.99 12.18 -10.45
N GLY A 496 -36.70 13.05 -11.43
CA GLY A 496 -37.67 13.94 -12.05
C GLY A 496 -38.79 13.22 -12.81
N ARG A 497 -38.54 11.98 -13.25
CA ARG A 497 -39.54 11.08 -13.84
C ARG A 497 -40.33 10.26 -12.81
N GLY A 498 -40.03 10.41 -11.52
CA GLY A 498 -40.75 9.73 -10.45
C GLY A 498 -40.30 8.31 -10.16
N LEU A 499 -39.11 7.87 -10.64
CA LEU A 499 -38.58 6.54 -10.30
C LEU A 499 -38.12 6.44 -8.84
N PHE A 500 -37.87 7.58 -8.19
CA PHE A 500 -37.40 7.67 -6.81
C PHE A 500 -38.32 8.60 -5.99
N PRO A 501 -39.60 8.25 -5.81
CA PRO A 501 -40.58 9.13 -5.16
C PRO A 501 -40.23 9.39 -3.69
N ASP A 502 -39.53 8.42 -3.07
CA ASP A 502 -39.12 8.42 -1.67
C ASP A 502 -37.85 9.25 -1.39
N TYR A 503 -37.32 9.92 -2.39
CA TYR A 503 -36.11 10.75 -2.30
C TYR A 503 -36.49 12.23 -2.43
N LYS A 504 -36.02 13.06 -1.48
CA LYS A 504 -36.08 14.52 -1.56
C LYS A 504 -34.68 15.09 -1.36
N VAL A 505 -34.07 15.54 -2.46
CA VAL A 505 -32.71 16.09 -2.45
C VAL A 505 -32.76 17.57 -2.11
N PHE A 506 -31.94 18.00 -1.15
CA PHE A 506 -31.88 19.40 -0.69
C PHE A 506 -30.77 20.20 -1.38
N GLY A 507 -29.70 19.55 -1.80
CA GLY A 507 -28.67 20.22 -2.58
C GLY A 507 -27.44 19.36 -2.84
N LEU A 508 -26.75 19.72 -3.92
CA LEU A 508 -25.41 19.25 -4.23
C LEU A 508 -24.38 20.19 -3.60
N SER A 509 -23.21 19.64 -3.25
CA SER A 509 -22.12 20.38 -2.65
C SER A 509 -20.82 20.13 -3.43
N GLN A 510 -20.21 21.21 -3.92
CA GLN A 510 -18.87 21.19 -4.50
C GLN A 510 -17.76 21.51 -3.49
N ARG A 511 -18.11 22.00 -2.29
CA ARG A 511 -17.14 22.50 -1.28
C ARG A 511 -17.04 21.64 -0.04
N ASN A 512 -18.10 20.91 0.31
CA ASN A 512 -18.07 19.97 1.43
C ASN A 512 -17.45 18.64 1.00
N ARG A 513 -17.10 17.83 2.00
CA ARG A 513 -16.45 16.52 1.81
C ARG A 513 -17.33 15.51 1.03
N TYR A 514 -18.64 15.70 1.06
CA TYR A 514 -19.64 14.81 0.46
C TYR A 514 -20.53 15.57 -0.52
N ASP A 515 -21.07 14.82 -1.49
CA ASP A 515 -21.64 15.39 -2.70
C ASP A 515 -23.05 15.91 -2.50
N CYS A 516 -23.84 15.30 -1.62
CA CYS A 516 -25.27 15.58 -1.55
C CYS A 516 -25.89 15.36 -0.16
N GLY A 517 -26.82 16.24 0.20
CA GLY A 517 -27.71 16.07 1.35
C GLY A 517 -29.13 15.79 0.88
N ALA A 518 -29.73 14.71 1.35
CA ALA A 518 -31.10 14.34 0.99
C ALA A 518 -31.88 13.74 2.17
N VAL A 519 -33.19 13.76 2.06
CA VAL A 519 -34.07 12.98 2.93
C VAL A 519 -34.59 11.80 2.12
N ILE A 520 -34.49 10.60 2.70
CA ILE A 520 -34.94 9.35 2.10
C ILE A 520 -35.95 8.70 3.03
N LYS A 521 -37.18 8.50 2.53
CA LYS A 521 -38.24 7.79 3.25
C LYS A 521 -38.08 6.28 3.07
N ARG A 522 -38.03 5.51 4.15
CA ARG A 522 -38.05 4.03 4.09
C ARG A 522 -39.48 3.52 4.23
N GLU A 523 -39.68 2.23 3.95
CA GLU A 523 -41.01 1.60 3.86
C GLU A 523 -41.93 1.85 5.08
N LYS A 524 -41.37 1.92 6.30
CA LYS A 524 -42.13 2.16 7.54
C LYS A 524 -42.08 3.60 8.05
N ASP A 525 -41.36 4.49 7.36
CA ASP A 525 -41.28 5.90 7.74
C ASP A 525 -42.57 6.63 7.29
N THR A 526 -43.01 7.60 8.09
CA THR A 526 -44.12 8.50 7.74
C THR A 526 -43.64 9.64 6.83
N ASP A 527 -44.54 10.28 6.10
CA ASP A 527 -44.21 11.40 5.19
C ASP A 527 -43.61 12.63 5.90
N SER A 528 -43.73 12.70 7.23
CA SER A 528 -43.06 13.72 8.05
C SER A 528 -41.55 13.75 7.86
N VAL A 529 -40.93 12.63 7.46
CA VAL A 529 -39.49 12.55 7.16
C VAL A 529 -39.08 13.57 6.10
N PHE A 530 -39.93 13.89 5.12
CA PHE A 530 -39.64 14.87 4.07
C PHE A 530 -39.57 16.33 4.53
N THR A 531 -39.91 16.61 5.78
CA THR A 531 -39.86 17.97 6.35
C THR A 531 -38.78 18.01 7.44
N PRO A 532 -37.48 18.01 7.07
CA PRO A 532 -36.40 18.02 8.05
C PRO A 532 -36.44 19.32 8.85
N THR A 533 -36.21 19.20 10.15
CA THR A 533 -36.18 20.33 11.09
C THR A 533 -34.76 20.80 11.39
N ASP A 534 -33.77 19.96 11.13
CA ASP A 534 -32.34 20.19 11.35
C ASP A 534 -31.51 19.59 10.21
N HIS A 535 -30.32 20.13 9.96
CA HIS A 535 -29.34 19.53 9.03
C HIS A 535 -28.99 18.08 9.39
N ARG A 536 -29.06 17.71 10.67
CA ARG A 536 -28.82 16.33 11.15
C ARG A 536 -29.88 15.32 10.68
N ASP A 537 -31.03 15.81 10.18
CA ASP A 537 -32.07 14.96 9.61
C ASP A 537 -31.74 14.55 8.16
N LEU A 538 -30.75 15.20 7.54
CA LEU A 538 -30.28 14.90 6.19
C LEU A 538 -29.36 13.68 6.19
N ARG A 539 -29.53 12.85 5.17
CA ARG A 539 -28.64 11.74 4.80
C ARG A 539 -27.57 12.24 3.84
N THR A 540 -26.37 11.74 4.04
CA THR A 540 -25.24 12.01 3.16
C THR A 540 -25.26 11.02 2.00
N LEU A 541 -25.37 11.57 0.78
CA LEU A 541 -25.31 10.81 -0.46
C LEU A 541 -23.97 11.07 -1.16
N GLU A 542 -23.44 10.01 -1.73
CA GLU A 542 -22.17 9.98 -2.46
C GLU A 542 -22.41 9.40 -3.85
N PHE A 543 -21.81 10.01 -4.88
CA PHE A 543 -21.95 9.53 -6.26
C PHE A 543 -20.64 8.93 -6.77
N LYS A 544 -20.74 7.77 -7.44
CA LYS A 544 -19.59 7.14 -8.09
C LYS A 544 -19.96 6.57 -9.43
N VAL A 545 -19.00 6.44 -10.34
CA VAL A 545 -19.20 5.59 -11.52
C VAL A 545 -19.28 4.14 -11.05
N GLN A 546 -18.28 3.72 -10.28
CA GLN A 546 -18.22 2.38 -9.71
C GLN A 546 -18.25 2.45 -8.19
N ALA A 547 -19.14 1.70 -7.54
CA ALA A 547 -19.24 1.69 -6.08
C ALA A 547 -17.91 1.31 -5.41
N SER A 548 -17.14 0.41 -6.03
CA SER A 548 -15.82 -0.02 -5.55
C SER A 548 -14.74 1.08 -5.58
N GLU A 549 -14.94 2.21 -6.27
CA GLU A 549 -14.05 3.38 -6.15
C GLU A 549 -14.16 4.05 -4.78
N LEU A 550 -15.33 4.02 -4.14
CA LEU A 550 -15.48 4.55 -2.79
C LEU A 550 -14.70 3.72 -1.75
N ILE A 551 -14.59 2.41 -1.97
CA ILE A 551 -13.74 1.53 -1.16
C ILE A 551 -12.27 2.02 -1.19
N ARG A 552 -11.78 2.41 -2.37
CA ARG A 552 -10.44 2.96 -2.53
C ARG A 552 -10.26 4.26 -1.74
N ASP A 553 -11.28 5.10 -1.70
CA ASP A 553 -11.28 6.33 -0.90
C ASP A 553 -11.27 6.04 0.62
N PHE A 554 -12.01 5.01 1.06
CA PHE A 554 -11.97 4.56 2.44
C PHE A 554 -10.61 3.98 2.84
N ASP A 555 -9.97 3.18 1.98
CA ASP A 555 -8.63 2.64 2.25
C ASP A 555 -7.56 3.75 2.35
N ARG A 556 -7.71 4.81 1.55
CA ARG A 556 -6.84 6.00 1.59
C ARG A 556 -7.12 6.93 2.78
N GLY A 557 -8.23 6.71 3.49
CA GLY A 557 -8.71 7.59 4.56
C GLY A 557 -9.12 8.98 4.06
N THR A 558 -9.43 9.12 2.76
CA THR A 558 -9.95 10.38 2.19
C THR A 558 -11.43 10.55 2.56
N LYS A 559 -12.19 9.46 2.56
CA LYS A 559 -13.59 9.39 3.04
C LYS A 559 -13.71 8.44 4.23
N ASP A 560 -14.80 8.59 4.98
CA ASP A 560 -15.10 7.78 6.16
C ASP A 560 -16.45 7.08 5.93
N SER A 561 -16.49 5.77 6.10
CA SER A 561 -17.70 4.95 5.92
C SER A 561 -18.82 5.36 6.87
N ARG A 562 -18.49 5.98 8.01
CA ARG A 562 -19.47 6.42 9.02
C ARG A 562 -20.23 7.68 8.65
N ASP A 563 -19.70 8.44 7.71
CA ASP A 563 -20.24 9.75 7.34
C ASP A 563 -21.17 9.67 6.11
N ILE A 564 -21.23 8.51 5.44
CA ILE A 564 -21.98 8.28 4.19
C ILE A 564 -23.11 7.30 4.48
N ASP A 565 -24.35 7.70 4.19
CA ASP A 565 -25.52 6.84 4.38
C ASP A 565 -25.80 5.97 3.14
N LEU A 566 -25.69 6.56 1.94
CA LEU A 566 -26.04 5.91 0.68
C LEU A 566 -25.08 6.31 -0.45
N VAL A 567 -24.64 5.31 -1.23
CA VAL A 567 -23.92 5.51 -2.48
C VAL A 567 -24.88 5.31 -3.65
N ILE A 568 -24.87 6.24 -4.59
CA ILE A 568 -25.53 6.08 -5.89
C ILE A 568 -24.42 5.85 -6.92
N ALA A 569 -24.40 4.67 -7.51
CA ALA A 569 -23.40 4.31 -8.50
C ALA A 569 -23.99 3.83 -9.81
N TRP A 570 -23.25 3.95 -10.91
CA TRP A 570 -23.64 3.30 -12.16
C TRP A 570 -23.56 1.78 -12.02
N ASP A 571 -22.41 1.25 -11.63
CA ASP A 571 -22.21 -0.17 -11.37
C ASP A 571 -21.32 -0.46 -10.14
N GLU A 572 -21.07 -1.74 -9.88
CA GLU A 572 -20.30 -2.20 -8.72
C GLU A 572 -18.78 -1.95 -8.88
N GLY A 573 -18.25 -2.13 -10.10
CA GLY A 573 -16.83 -2.19 -10.40
C GLY A 573 -16.14 -3.46 -9.87
N ASN A 574 -14.80 -3.47 -9.90
CA ASN A 574 -13.99 -4.66 -9.61
C ASN A 574 -12.83 -4.40 -8.64
N TYR A 575 -12.81 -3.25 -7.96
CA TYR A 575 -11.77 -2.97 -6.97
C TYR A 575 -11.98 -3.81 -5.70
N SER A 576 -10.94 -4.50 -5.26
CA SER A 576 -10.94 -5.31 -4.05
C SER A 576 -10.16 -4.65 -2.93
N SER A 577 -10.67 -4.79 -1.71
CA SER A 577 -10.01 -4.37 -0.48
C SER A 577 -10.04 -5.48 0.55
N LYS A 578 -9.05 -5.47 1.44
CA LYS A 578 -9.01 -6.36 2.60
C LYS A 578 -9.96 -5.89 3.72
N ASN A 579 -10.30 -4.60 3.73
CA ASN A 579 -11.06 -3.98 4.81
C ASN A 579 -12.49 -3.67 4.42
N TYR A 580 -12.78 -3.64 3.13
CA TYR A 580 -14.10 -3.36 2.62
C TYR A 580 -14.49 -4.35 1.52
N ALA A 581 -15.76 -4.74 1.51
CA ALA A 581 -16.31 -5.62 0.49
C ALA A 581 -17.73 -5.21 0.15
N ILE A 582 -18.15 -5.47 -1.08
CA ILE A 582 -19.53 -5.23 -1.54
C ILE A 582 -20.30 -6.54 -1.45
N TYR A 583 -21.48 -6.48 -0.84
CA TYR A 583 -22.37 -7.62 -0.69
C TYR A 583 -23.79 -7.25 -1.13
N ASP A 584 -24.62 -8.26 -1.37
CA ASP A 584 -26.04 -8.09 -1.65
C ASP A 584 -26.79 -7.52 -0.44
N ILE A 585 -27.77 -6.65 -0.69
CA ILE A 585 -28.49 -5.95 0.39
C ILE A 585 -29.22 -6.91 1.35
N ASP A 586 -29.58 -8.12 0.91
CA ASP A 586 -30.24 -9.12 1.74
C ASP A 586 -29.35 -9.68 2.87
N GLN A 587 -28.03 -9.55 2.73
CA GLN A 587 -27.04 -9.91 3.74
C GLN A 587 -26.79 -8.78 4.76
N SER A 588 -27.35 -7.58 4.55
CA SER A 588 -27.15 -6.42 5.42
C SER A 588 -27.88 -6.56 6.76
N LYS A 589 -27.27 -6.03 7.83
CA LYS A 589 -27.96 -5.83 9.12
C LYS A 589 -29.18 -4.93 8.98
N ALA A 590 -29.16 -3.97 8.06
CA ALA A 590 -30.30 -3.09 7.78
C ALA A 590 -31.49 -3.86 7.19
N TYR A 591 -31.25 -4.93 6.43
CA TYR A 591 -32.27 -5.77 5.83
C TYR A 591 -32.95 -6.71 6.82
N THR A 592 -32.17 -7.24 7.78
CA THR A 592 -32.65 -8.12 8.84
C THR A 592 -33.20 -7.39 10.06
N ALA A 593 -33.01 -6.07 10.15
CA ALA A 593 -33.54 -5.24 11.23
C ALA A 593 -35.08 -5.24 11.28
N SER A 594 -35.63 -5.07 12.49
CA SER A 594 -37.06 -4.85 12.72
C SER A 594 -37.29 -3.50 13.42
N PRO A 595 -37.86 -2.49 12.74
CA PRO A 595 -38.26 -2.49 11.32
C PRO A 595 -37.04 -2.47 10.37
N LYS A 596 -37.25 -2.89 9.11
CA LYS A 596 -36.22 -2.86 8.06
C LYS A 596 -35.72 -1.43 7.87
N ARG A 597 -34.40 -1.26 7.74
CA ARG A 597 -33.73 0.04 7.61
C ARG A 597 -33.07 0.25 6.23
N VAL A 598 -33.51 -0.51 5.23
CA VAL A 598 -33.01 -0.44 3.85
C VAL A 598 -33.63 0.77 3.13
N PHE A 599 -32.80 1.54 2.43
CA PHE A 599 -33.27 2.62 1.57
C PHE A 599 -33.95 2.05 0.31
N PRO A 600 -35.01 2.71 -0.20
CA PRO A 600 -35.71 2.23 -1.38
C PRO A 600 -34.75 2.03 -2.57
N SER A 601 -34.89 0.93 -3.31
CA SER A 601 -34.04 0.61 -4.45
C SER A 601 -32.55 0.35 -4.18
N ALA A 602 -32.08 0.40 -2.92
CA ALA A 602 -30.74 -0.09 -2.59
C ALA A 602 -30.66 -1.61 -2.82
N SER A 603 -29.67 -2.06 -3.58
CA SER A 603 -29.50 -3.47 -3.96
C SER A 603 -28.22 -4.10 -3.41
N LYS A 604 -27.25 -3.28 -3.00
CA LYS A 604 -25.98 -3.72 -2.42
C LYS A 604 -25.64 -2.92 -1.17
N PHE A 605 -24.59 -3.33 -0.45
CA PHE A 605 -23.95 -2.50 0.58
C PHE A 605 -22.43 -2.73 0.61
N ILE A 606 -21.69 -1.71 1.00
CA ILE A 606 -20.26 -1.78 1.32
C ILE A 606 -20.13 -2.06 2.82
N TYR A 607 -19.47 -3.17 3.18
CA TYR A 607 -19.17 -3.52 4.55
C TYR A 607 -17.79 -3.03 4.96
N ASP A 608 -17.68 -2.29 6.05
CA ASP A 608 -16.41 -1.93 6.69
C ASP A 608 -16.06 -2.97 7.76
N ALA A 609 -15.09 -3.84 7.47
CA ALA A 609 -14.66 -4.90 8.37
C ALA A 609 -13.88 -4.39 9.59
N ARG A 610 -13.33 -3.16 9.56
CA ARG A 610 -12.56 -2.58 10.68
C ARG A 610 -13.49 -2.10 11.78
N HIS A 611 -14.61 -1.51 11.39
CA HIS A 611 -15.51 -0.82 12.32
C HIS A 611 -16.91 -1.46 12.41
N GLY A 612 -17.24 -2.37 11.49
CA GLY A 612 -18.53 -3.06 11.43
C GLY A 612 -19.69 -2.23 10.88
N PHE A 613 -19.40 -1.14 10.16
CA PHE A 613 -20.39 -0.27 9.51
C PHE A 613 -20.78 -0.78 8.11
N GLU A 614 -21.98 -0.38 7.67
CA GLU A 614 -22.55 -0.74 6.38
C GLU A 614 -23.00 0.54 5.67
N VAL A 615 -22.53 0.76 4.45
CA VAL A 615 -22.97 1.85 3.57
C VAL A 615 -23.81 1.26 2.46
N GLN A 616 -25.08 1.63 2.36
CA GLN A 616 -25.97 1.06 1.34
C GLN A 616 -25.61 1.60 -0.04
N VAL A 617 -25.91 0.84 -1.09
CA VAL A 617 -25.56 1.17 -2.48
C VAL A 617 -26.78 0.93 -3.38
N LEU A 618 -27.10 1.94 -4.18
CA LEU A 618 -28.09 1.90 -5.25
C LEU A 618 -27.36 1.90 -6.59
N LEU A 619 -27.56 0.85 -7.39
CA LEU A 619 -26.96 0.71 -8.72
C LEU A 619 -27.93 1.14 -9.82
N LEU A 620 -27.64 2.26 -10.48
CA LEU A 620 -28.47 2.81 -11.56
C LEU A 620 -28.55 1.86 -12.77
N LYS A 621 -27.49 1.10 -13.07
CA LYS A 621 -27.49 0.14 -14.18
C LYS A 621 -28.58 -0.92 -14.05
N GLU A 622 -28.88 -1.36 -12.82
CA GLU A 622 -29.96 -2.31 -12.55
C GLU A 622 -31.34 -1.68 -12.78
N ILE A 623 -31.50 -0.40 -12.42
CA ILE A 623 -32.74 0.35 -12.64
C ILE A 623 -32.94 0.60 -14.13
N VAL A 624 -31.90 1.01 -14.86
CA VAL A 624 -31.93 1.17 -16.33
C VAL A 624 -32.32 -0.13 -17.01
N PHE A 625 -31.77 -1.27 -16.59
CA PHE A 625 -32.11 -2.56 -17.18
C PHE A 625 -33.59 -2.90 -17.00
N LYS A 626 -34.16 -2.63 -15.82
CA LYS A 626 -35.61 -2.80 -15.57
C LYS A 626 -36.46 -1.86 -16.42
N GLU A 627 -36.03 -0.61 -16.62
CA GLU A 627 -36.74 0.34 -17.47
C GLU A 627 -36.69 -0.08 -18.94
N LYS A 628 -35.53 -0.52 -19.45
CA LYS A 628 -35.41 -1.05 -20.82
C LYS A 628 -36.38 -2.19 -21.09
N ALA A 629 -36.51 -3.12 -20.14
CA ALA A 629 -37.45 -4.24 -20.26
C ALA A 629 -38.89 -3.76 -20.43
N LYS A 630 -39.32 -2.73 -19.70
CA LYS A 630 -40.66 -2.13 -19.86
C LYS A 630 -40.86 -1.50 -21.24
N TYR A 631 -39.84 -0.85 -21.81
CA TYR A 631 -39.94 -0.30 -23.17
C TYR A 631 -40.04 -1.40 -24.22
N ALA A 632 -39.32 -2.51 -24.05
CA ALA A 632 -39.42 -3.66 -24.94
C ALA A 632 -40.84 -4.24 -24.92
N GLU A 633 -41.44 -4.42 -23.73
CA GLU A 633 -42.82 -4.90 -23.56
C GLU A 633 -43.88 -3.94 -24.14
N LEU A 634 -43.61 -2.64 -24.20
CA LEU A 634 -44.52 -1.64 -24.80
C LEU A 634 -44.36 -1.50 -26.32
N SER A 635 -43.28 -2.03 -26.89
CA SER A 635 -42.97 -1.98 -28.31
C SER A 635 -43.36 -3.25 -29.08
N GLU A 636 -43.69 -4.32 -28.35
CA GLU A 636 -44.39 -5.52 -28.85
C GLU A 636 -45.92 -5.34 -28.73
#